data_AF-A0A1P8RHV3-F1
#
_entry.id   AF-A0A1P8RHV3-F1
#
_cell.length_a   1.000
_cell.length_b   1.000
_cell.length_c   1.000
_cell.angle_alpha   90.00
_cell.angle_beta   90.00
_cell.angle_gamma   90.00
#
_symmetry.space_group_name_H-M   'P 1'
#
loop_
_entity.id
_entity.type
_entity.pdbx_description
1 polymer ?
#
loop_
_entity_poly.entity_id
_entity_poly.type
_entity_poly.pdbx_seq_one_letter_code
_entity_poly.pdbx_strand_id
1 'polypeptide(L)'
;MTKTVILGVIGSDAHVVGITILERAFEAAGFDVINLGVQTSQEDFVDAATEHDAEAVLVSSLYGHAKQDCEGFHQQIVDAGLEDVTTYIGGNLAVGQDDFENTRKHFREMGFDRVFNSETDPEDAIEALRADLDMRSSESERESQTISA
;
A
#
# COMPACT_ATOMS: atom_id res chain seq x y z
N MET A 1 -4.54 16.49 9.57
CA MET A 1 -5.44 15.52 8.91
C MET A 1 -4.76 14.16 9.05
N THR A 2 -5.48 13.16 9.55
CA THR A 2 -5.03 11.76 9.47
C THR A 2 -5.09 11.31 8.02
N LYS A 3 -4.10 10.54 7.58
CA LYS A 3 -4.02 10.01 6.21
C LYS A 3 -4.75 8.67 6.16
N THR A 4 -5.73 8.54 5.27
CA THR A 4 -6.51 7.30 5.14
C THR A 4 -5.80 6.31 4.21
N VAL A 5 -5.68 5.07 4.66
CA VAL A 5 -4.98 3.99 3.96
C VAL A 5 -5.88 2.77 3.86
N ILE A 6 -6.13 2.30 2.64
CA ILE A 6 -6.86 1.05 2.41
C ILE A 6 -5.87 -0.11 2.46
N LEU A 7 -6.23 -1.17 3.17
CA LEU A 7 -5.43 -2.40 3.28
C LEU A 7 -6.31 -3.61 2.98
N GLY A 8 -5.81 -4.58 2.23
CA GLY A 8 -6.53 -5.83 2.03
C GLY A 8 -5.69 -6.90 1.33
N VAL A 9 -6.22 -8.13 1.30
CA VAL A 9 -5.64 -9.23 0.54
C VAL A 9 -6.48 -9.49 -0.71
N ILE A 10 -5.86 -9.38 -1.88
CA ILE A 10 -6.57 -9.45 -3.17
C ILE A 10 -6.85 -10.89 -3.60
N GLY A 11 -7.97 -11.07 -4.30
CA GLY A 11 -8.25 -12.29 -5.05
C GLY A 11 -8.77 -13.42 -4.17
N SER A 12 -8.19 -14.62 -4.28
CA SER A 12 -8.61 -15.80 -3.49
C SER A 12 -7.71 -16.08 -2.29
N ASP A 13 -6.86 -15.14 -1.91
CA ASP A 13 -5.91 -15.30 -0.83
C ASP A 13 -6.58 -15.10 0.55
N ALA A 14 -6.37 -16.06 1.46
CA ALA A 14 -6.94 -16.08 2.82
C ALA A 14 -5.92 -15.75 3.93
N HIS A 15 -4.71 -15.29 3.59
CA HIS A 15 -3.64 -15.02 4.56
C HIS A 15 -3.84 -13.69 5.29
N VAL A 16 -4.62 -13.75 6.37
CA VAL A 16 -4.96 -12.56 7.19
C VAL A 16 -3.83 -12.06 8.08
N VAL A 17 -2.86 -12.91 8.46
CA VAL A 17 -1.87 -12.57 9.49
C VAL A 17 -1.02 -11.35 9.11
N GLY A 18 -0.56 -11.28 7.85
CA GLY A 18 0.27 -10.17 7.37
C GLY A 18 -0.46 -8.83 7.43
N ILE A 19 -1.69 -8.78 6.91
CA ILE A 19 -2.48 -7.54 6.94
C ILE A 19 -2.87 -7.12 8.35
N THR A 20 -3.15 -8.04 9.27
CA THR A 20 -3.44 -7.67 10.67
C THR A 20 -2.22 -7.08 11.39
N ILE A 21 -1.01 -7.53 11.05
CA ILE A 21 0.23 -6.94 11.59
C ILE A 21 0.42 -5.54 11.01
N LEU A 22 0.25 -5.38 9.69
CA LEU A 22 0.37 -4.10 9.01
C LEU A 22 -0.67 -3.08 9.50
N GLU A 23 -1.93 -3.49 9.66
CA GLU A 23 -3.01 -2.68 10.21
C GLU A 23 -2.60 -2.05 11.54
N ARG A 24 -2.21 -2.88 12.51
CA ARG A 24 -1.78 -2.39 13.83
C ARG A 24 -0.56 -1.49 13.76
N ALA A 25 0.38 -1.78 12.87
CA ALA A 25 1.59 -1.00 12.69
C ALA A 25 1.27 0.39 12.11
N PHE A 26 0.39 0.46 11.10
CA PHE A 26 -0.05 1.71 10.49
C PHE A 26 -0.93 2.54 11.43
N GLU A 27 -1.87 1.91 12.16
CA GLU A 27 -2.65 2.59 13.19
C GLU A 27 -1.72 3.19 14.27
N ALA A 28 -0.73 2.43 14.75
CA ALA A 28 0.26 2.91 15.71
C ALA A 28 1.14 4.04 15.15
N ALA A 29 1.37 4.06 13.83
CA ALA A 29 2.11 5.11 13.14
C ALA A 29 1.29 6.37 12.86
N GLY A 30 -0.03 6.36 13.13
CA GLY A 30 -0.94 7.50 13.04
C GLY A 30 -1.76 7.58 11.74
N PHE A 31 -1.84 6.49 10.97
CA PHE A 31 -2.71 6.37 9.80
C PHE A 31 -4.13 5.95 10.18
N ASP A 32 -5.12 6.38 9.40
CA ASP A 32 -6.48 5.85 9.48
C ASP A 32 -6.59 4.65 8.55
N VAL A 33 -6.70 3.45 9.10
CA VAL A 33 -6.59 2.20 8.32
C VAL A 33 -7.96 1.61 8.07
N ILE A 34 -8.31 1.43 6.79
CA ILE A 34 -9.51 0.72 6.37
C ILE A 34 -9.10 -0.66 5.89
N ASN A 35 -9.27 -1.67 6.75
CA ASN A 35 -8.94 -3.05 6.43
C ASN A 35 -10.13 -3.77 5.78
N LEU A 36 -10.01 -4.09 4.48
CA LEU A 36 -11.01 -4.82 3.70
C LEU A 36 -10.97 -6.34 3.97
N GLY A 37 -9.96 -6.81 4.70
CA GLY A 37 -9.80 -8.21 5.06
C GLY A 37 -9.17 -9.04 3.95
N VAL A 38 -9.66 -10.27 3.79
CA VAL A 38 -9.12 -11.26 2.87
C VAL A 38 -10.10 -11.55 1.75
N GLN A 39 -9.60 -12.08 0.63
CA GLN A 39 -10.38 -12.39 -0.56
C GLN A 39 -11.14 -11.18 -1.12
N THR A 40 -10.51 -10.01 -1.09
CA THR A 40 -11.08 -8.74 -1.52
C THR A 40 -10.97 -8.61 -3.04
N SER A 41 -12.04 -8.17 -3.69
CA SER A 41 -12.05 -7.96 -5.15
C SER A 41 -11.38 -6.63 -5.53
N GLN A 42 -10.95 -6.51 -6.79
CA GLN A 42 -10.43 -5.25 -7.32
C GLN A 42 -11.44 -4.10 -7.16
N GLU A 43 -12.73 -4.38 -7.40
CA GLU A 43 -13.82 -3.42 -7.29
C GLU A 43 -13.96 -2.92 -5.85
N ASP A 44 -13.91 -3.81 -4.85
CA ASP A 44 -14.00 -3.42 -3.44
C ASP A 44 -12.86 -2.48 -3.01
N PHE A 45 -11.65 -2.66 -3.54
CA PHE A 45 -10.52 -1.74 -3.28
C PHE A 45 -10.78 -0.35 -3.86
N VAL A 46 -11.29 -0.27 -5.08
CA VAL A 46 -11.59 0.98 -5.78
C VAL A 46 -12.75 1.71 -5.11
N ASP A 47 -13.82 0.97 -4.76
CA ASP A 47 -14.98 1.50 -4.06
C ASP A 47 -14.56 2.04 -2.69
N ALA A 48 -13.84 1.26 -1.88
CA ALA A 48 -13.38 1.70 -0.57
C ALA A 48 -12.44 2.92 -0.66
N ALA A 49 -11.53 2.94 -1.64
CA ALA A 49 -10.64 4.09 -1.84
C ALA A 49 -11.43 5.37 -2.18
N THR A 50 -12.50 5.23 -2.97
CA THR A 50 -13.39 6.33 -3.34
C THR A 50 -14.25 6.77 -2.16
N GLU A 51 -14.87 5.84 -1.45
CA GLU A 51 -15.79 6.10 -0.33
C GLU A 51 -15.10 6.77 0.86
N HIS A 52 -13.82 6.47 1.06
CA HIS A 52 -13.04 6.95 2.20
C HIS A 52 -12.01 8.04 1.85
N ASP A 53 -12.04 8.58 0.63
CA ASP A 53 -11.05 9.56 0.13
C ASP A 53 -9.61 9.12 0.46
N ALA A 54 -9.29 7.87 0.13
CA ALA A 54 -8.03 7.25 0.53
C ALA A 54 -6.82 7.89 -0.17
N GLU A 55 -5.71 7.98 0.55
CA GLU A 55 -4.46 8.53 0.02
C GLU A 55 -3.49 7.43 -0.42
N ALA A 56 -3.65 6.22 0.12
CA ALA A 56 -2.93 5.05 -0.32
C ALA A 56 -3.78 3.77 -0.30
N VAL A 57 -3.48 2.86 -1.22
CA VAL A 57 -4.08 1.53 -1.32
C VAL A 57 -2.97 0.48 -1.28
N LEU A 58 -3.02 -0.39 -0.27
CA LEU A 58 -2.03 -1.43 -0.03
C LEU A 58 -2.66 -2.80 -0.28
N VAL A 59 -2.11 -3.48 -1.28
CA VAL A 59 -2.56 -4.79 -1.72
C VAL A 59 -1.61 -5.87 -1.22
N SER A 60 -2.13 -6.87 -0.52
CA SER A 60 -1.36 -8.04 -0.10
C SER A 60 -1.70 -9.27 -0.95
N SER A 61 -0.69 -10.07 -1.30
CA SER A 61 -0.85 -11.39 -1.90
C SER A 61 0.31 -12.30 -1.49
N LEU A 62 0.02 -13.48 -0.95
CA LEU A 62 1.00 -14.47 -0.48
C LEU A 62 0.97 -15.80 -1.25
N TYR A 63 -0.06 -16.06 -2.04
CA TYR A 63 -0.20 -17.30 -2.79
C TYR A 63 0.45 -17.30 -4.19
N GLY A 64 1.15 -16.22 -4.58
CA GLY A 64 1.99 -16.16 -5.78
C GLY A 64 1.27 -15.92 -7.11
N HIS A 65 -0.04 -15.67 -7.09
CA HIS A 65 -0.85 -15.36 -8.28
C HIS A 65 -1.20 -13.87 -8.42
N ALA A 66 -0.50 -13.00 -7.68
CA ALA A 66 -0.73 -11.55 -7.66
C ALA A 66 -0.82 -10.92 -9.05
N LYS A 67 -0.05 -11.41 -10.03
CA LYS A 67 -0.10 -10.92 -11.40
C LYS A 67 -1.50 -11.08 -12.04
N GLN A 68 -2.14 -12.22 -11.84
CA GLN A 68 -3.47 -12.48 -12.38
C GLN A 68 -4.52 -11.65 -11.63
N ASP A 69 -4.39 -11.56 -10.31
CA ASP A 69 -5.33 -10.80 -9.48
C ASP A 69 -5.24 -9.29 -9.67
N CYS A 70 -4.06 -8.78 -10.04
CA CYS A 70 -3.84 -7.35 -10.28
C CYS A 70 -3.97 -6.96 -11.76
N GLU A 71 -4.26 -7.91 -12.65
CA GLU A 71 -4.45 -7.59 -14.06
C GLU A 71 -5.67 -6.68 -14.23
N GLY A 72 -5.46 -5.50 -14.81
CA GLY A 72 -6.50 -4.48 -14.97
C GLY A 72 -6.74 -3.59 -13.73
N PHE A 73 -6.14 -3.91 -12.58
CA PHE A 73 -6.40 -3.18 -11.32
C PHE A 73 -6.06 -1.69 -11.40
N HIS A 74 -4.86 -1.37 -11.90
CA HIS A 74 -4.44 0.03 -12.04
C HIS A 74 -5.31 0.81 -13.05
N GLN A 75 -5.82 0.15 -14.09
CA GLN A 75 -6.77 0.79 -15.00
C GLN A 75 -8.08 1.15 -14.29
N GLN A 76 -8.58 0.29 -13.40
CA GLN A 76 -9.79 0.59 -12.62
C GLN A 76 -9.58 1.77 -11.66
N ILE A 77 -8.40 1.86 -11.03
CA ILE A 77 -8.03 3.00 -10.17
C ILE A 77 -8.03 4.31 -10.99
N VAL A 78 -7.43 4.30 -12.18
CA VAL A 78 -7.41 5.47 -13.07
C VAL A 78 -8.81 5.82 -13.58
N ASP A 79 -9.61 4.82 -13.98
CA ASP A 79 -10.98 5.02 -14.49
C ASP A 79 -11.92 5.57 -13.40
N ALA A 80 -11.65 5.29 -12.13
CA ALA A 80 -12.35 5.85 -10.98
C ALA A 80 -11.89 7.27 -10.61
N GLY A 81 -10.85 7.81 -11.27
CA GLY A 81 -10.29 9.13 -10.99
C GLY A 81 -9.39 9.17 -9.74
N LEU A 82 -8.85 8.03 -9.33
CA LEU A 82 -7.97 7.87 -8.17
C LEU A 82 -6.48 7.89 -8.57
N GLU A 83 -6.13 8.62 -9.63
CA GLU A 83 -4.77 8.65 -10.18
C GLU A 83 -3.71 9.24 -9.22
N ASP A 84 -4.14 10.04 -8.25
CA ASP A 84 -3.28 10.61 -7.21
C ASP A 84 -3.07 9.67 -6.00
N VAL A 85 -3.80 8.55 -5.94
CA VAL A 85 -3.71 7.59 -4.83
C VAL A 85 -2.47 6.73 -4.97
N THR A 86 -1.67 6.68 -3.91
CA THR A 86 -0.44 5.88 -3.89
C THR A 86 -0.76 4.39 -3.78
N THR A 87 -0.30 3.57 -4.73
CA THR A 87 -0.62 2.13 -4.78
C THR A 87 0.56 1.24 -4.45
N TYR A 88 0.42 0.40 -3.43
CA TYR A 88 1.44 -0.53 -2.98
C TYR A 88 0.99 -1.97 -3.16
N ILE A 89 1.95 -2.85 -3.43
CA ILE A 89 1.72 -4.29 -3.40
C ILE A 89 2.81 -5.02 -2.62
N GLY A 90 2.43 -6.01 -1.81
CA GLY A 90 3.36 -6.72 -0.93
C GLY A 90 3.02 -8.20 -0.73
N GLY A 91 4.04 -9.00 -0.42
CA GLY A 91 3.92 -10.41 -0.06
C GLY A 91 4.71 -11.32 -0.99
N ASN A 92 4.19 -12.51 -1.24
CA ASN A 92 4.78 -13.47 -2.17
C ASN A 92 4.00 -13.40 -3.48
N LEU A 93 4.54 -12.60 -4.42
CA LEU A 93 3.83 -12.13 -5.60
C LEU A 93 3.99 -13.05 -6.83
N ALA A 94 4.92 -14.01 -6.78
CA ALA A 94 5.20 -14.93 -7.87
C ALA A 94 5.40 -16.36 -7.35
N VAL A 95 4.97 -17.35 -8.13
CA VAL A 95 5.25 -18.76 -7.89
C VAL A 95 6.56 -19.18 -8.56
N GLY A 96 7.57 -19.55 -7.76
CA GLY A 96 8.83 -20.11 -8.28
C GLY A 96 10.08 -19.52 -7.63
N GLN A 97 11.24 -19.74 -8.25
CA GLN A 97 12.51 -19.07 -7.92
C GLN A 97 12.71 -17.83 -8.81
N ASP A 98 11.64 -17.09 -9.07
CA ASP A 98 11.74 -15.85 -9.82
C ASP A 98 12.53 -14.83 -9.00
N ASP A 99 13.40 -14.09 -9.68
CA ASP A 99 14.18 -13.04 -9.06
C ASP A 99 13.26 -11.88 -8.65
N PHE A 100 13.32 -11.48 -7.39
CA PHE A 100 12.43 -10.43 -6.86
C PHE A 100 12.59 -9.10 -7.59
N GLU A 101 13.77 -8.79 -8.16
CA GLU A 101 13.94 -7.57 -8.95
C GLU A 101 13.09 -7.61 -10.23
N ASN A 102 12.97 -8.77 -10.87
CA ASN A 102 12.10 -8.94 -12.04
C ASN A 102 10.63 -8.82 -11.65
N THR A 103 10.23 -9.45 -10.54
CA THR A 103 8.86 -9.31 -10.00
C THR A 103 8.55 -7.85 -9.72
N ARG A 104 9.43 -7.15 -8.99
CA ARG A 104 9.30 -5.73 -8.68
C ARG A 104 9.15 -4.90 -9.96
N LYS A 105 10.02 -5.08 -10.94
CA LYS A 105 9.95 -4.36 -12.21
C LYS A 105 8.60 -4.59 -12.90
N HIS A 106 8.11 -5.82 -12.91
CA HIS A 106 6.85 -6.15 -13.54
C HIS A 106 5.67 -5.40 -12.89
N PHE A 107 5.55 -5.41 -11.56
CA PHE A 107 4.48 -4.69 -10.87
C PHE A 107 4.61 -3.16 -11.00
N ARG A 108 5.84 -2.63 -11.10
CA ARG A 108 6.05 -1.22 -11.46
C ARG A 108 5.54 -0.88 -12.86
N GLU A 109 5.80 -1.75 -13.84
CA GLU A 109 5.31 -1.57 -15.21
C GLU A 109 3.78 -1.68 -15.31
N MET A 110 3.13 -2.37 -14.36
CA MET A 110 1.67 -2.41 -14.25
C MET A 110 1.05 -1.18 -13.58
N GLY A 111 1.86 -0.30 -12.99
CA GLY A 111 1.41 0.98 -12.41
C GLY A 111 1.50 1.08 -10.89
N PHE A 112 2.05 0.08 -10.17
CA PHE A 112 2.21 0.20 -8.72
C PHE A 112 3.34 1.16 -8.32
N ASP A 113 3.08 2.01 -7.33
CA ASP A 113 4.02 2.98 -6.76
C ASP A 113 5.04 2.40 -5.81
N ARG A 114 4.76 1.25 -5.16
CA ARG A 114 5.77 0.44 -4.45
C ARG A 114 5.45 -1.04 -4.48
N VAL A 115 6.52 -1.83 -4.41
CA VAL A 115 6.46 -3.29 -4.45
C VAL A 115 7.37 -3.83 -3.37
N PHE A 116 6.81 -4.63 -2.48
CA PHE A 116 7.45 -5.24 -1.33
C PHE A 116 7.36 -6.76 -1.40
N ASN A 117 8.27 -7.45 -0.73
CA ASN A 117 8.22 -8.91 -0.59
C ASN A 117 7.72 -9.29 0.81
N SER A 118 7.54 -10.58 1.05
CA SER A 118 7.17 -11.13 2.37
C SER A 118 8.24 -10.98 3.45
N GLU A 119 9.45 -10.54 3.09
CA GLU A 119 10.57 -10.32 4.01
C GLU A 119 10.69 -8.85 4.44
N THR A 120 9.89 -7.96 3.85
CA THR A 120 9.91 -6.53 4.15
C THR A 120 9.37 -6.27 5.55
N ASP A 121 10.10 -5.49 6.35
CA ASP A 121 9.66 -5.10 7.68
C ASP A 121 8.51 -4.07 7.59
N PRO A 122 7.49 -4.16 8.46
CA PRO A 122 6.40 -3.17 8.50
C PRO A 122 6.89 -1.72 8.66
N GLU A 123 8.03 -1.53 9.33
CA GLU A 123 8.64 -0.21 9.52
C GLU A 123 9.08 0.41 8.17
N ASP A 124 9.63 -0.38 7.25
CA ASP A 124 10.00 0.10 5.90
C ASP A 124 8.75 0.57 5.12
N ALA A 125 7.63 -0.15 5.25
CA ALA A 125 6.37 0.23 4.62
C ALA A 125 5.78 1.52 5.23
N ILE A 126 5.91 1.70 6.56
CA ILE A 126 5.53 2.94 7.24
C ILE A 126 6.37 4.13 6.76
N GLU A 127 7.69 3.96 6.70
CA GLU A 127 8.60 5.03 6.25
C GLU A 127 8.32 5.41 4.79
N ALA A 128 8.07 4.42 3.95
CA ALA A 128 7.64 4.62 2.57
C ALA A 128 6.34 5.41 2.47
N LEU A 129 5.29 5.03 3.23
CA LEU A 129 4.02 5.74 3.25
C LEU A 129 4.19 7.18 3.72
N ARG A 130 4.99 7.40 4.78
CA ARG A 130 5.25 8.76 5.27
C ARG A 130 5.95 9.62 4.23
N ALA A 131 6.90 9.06 3.49
CA ALA A 131 7.61 9.76 2.45
C ALA A 131 6.70 10.10 1.25
N ASP A 132 5.88 9.15 0.80
CA ASP A 132 5.04 9.32 -0.40
C ASP A 132 3.83 10.23 -0.13
N LEU A 133 3.23 10.15 1.06
CA LEU A 133 2.11 11.00 1.46
C LEU A 133 2.54 12.38 1.99
N ASP A 134 3.82 12.72 1.80
CA ASP A 134 4.53 13.89 2.34
C ASP A 134 4.18 14.16 3.81
N MET A 135 4.01 13.09 4.59
CA MET A 135 3.94 13.16 6.05
C MET A 135 5.37 13.37 6.58
N ARG A 136 5.98 14.50 6.21
CA ARG A 136 7.13 14.99 6.94
C ARG A 136 6.62 15.28 8.35
N SER A 137 7.03 14.46 9.30
CA SER A 137 6.96 14.79 10.72
C SER A 137 7.40 16.24 10.84
N SER A 138 6.50 17.10 11.27
CA SER A 138 6.72 18.52 11.48
C SER A 138 7.71 18.70 12.64
N GLU A 139 8.98 18.36 12.41
CA GLU A 139 10.09 18.53 13.33
C GLU A 139 11.18 19.41 12.68
N SER A 140 11.17 19.59 11.35
CA SER A 140 12.17 20.42 10.65
C SER A 140 11.80 21.91 10.51
N GLU A 141 10.60 22.35 10.91
CA GLU A 141 10.19 23.77 10.80
C GLU A 141 10.37 24.58 12.10
N ARG A 142 10.80 23.95 13.21
CA ARG A 142 10.99 24.63 14.51
C ARG A 142 12.42 25.01 14.87
N GLU A 143 13.41 24.78 14.01
CA GLU A 143 14.80 25.18 14.27
C GLU A 143 15.26 26.47 13.56
N SER A 144 14.51 27.00 12.59
CA SER A 144 14.90 28.22 11.86
C SER A 144 14.43 29.55 12.49
N GLN A 145 13.73 29.54 13.63
CA GLN A 145 13.25 30.78 14.30
C GLN A 145 13.96 31.15 15.61
N THR A 146 14.94 30.38 16.08
CA THR A 146 15.63 30.69 17.36
C THR A 146 16.95 31.44 17.17
N ILE A 147 17.47 31.58 15.95
CA ILE A 147 18.74 32.29 15.68
C ILE A 147 18.47 33.68 15.08
N SER A 148 17.67 34.49 15.77
CA SER A 148 17.59 35.93 15.53
C SER A 148 17.03 36.64 16.77
N ALA A 149 17.84 36.66 17.83
CA ALA A 149 17.63 37.49 19.00
C ALA A 149 19.00 37.88 19.59
#